data_AF-A0A429U541-F1
#
_entry.id   AF-A0A429U541-F1
#
_cell.length_a   1.000
_cell.length_b   1.000
_cell.length_c   1.000
_cell.angle_alpha   90.00
_cell.angle_beta   90.00
_cell.angle_gamma   90.00
#
_symmetry.space_group_name_H-M   'P 1'
#
loop_
_entity.id
_entity.type
_entity.pdbx_description
1 polymer ?
#
loop_
_entity_poly.entity_id
_entity_poly.type
_entity_poly.pdbx_seq_one_letter_code
_entity_poly.pdbx_strand_id
1 'polypeptide(L)'
;MTKDVIALTPRMPDAWSVLAGLLSGGPDKLVRTTGEDAVVQLCDEEGRPLVSVEAPLLVQVAGEAERLLGAAAPPVPFWWTEARATTGVAEAERLAGTFAARLVSLGGGSAWPPEAARSLGVVPSDGVGVAPVPAAAQPAVDVLTDKVAVVIQDRPVVAMTAWLADAFRAAGEGGLGLQIVSPAGTTLSPAVRSALSAWPSRWVVQDERDGYYDGLSGAVLAWREGMFFPVAADDSTDEEPRARVAATYQEGVGDSGERQLAVTFRTVHPADDRLVLGGALEAVWRELTGEAPAGWGTAEPANLPWSLRRLTDVAHERAPEPTWLVVVGSPERPGLATVRVSRTKAGVEEEVTLAFGYGPDEEPPLDAVPRAAEVLATRHHLRSMLVQLRKARRDLAVPPRFEGPGVPLAFVLGAEEVRAMPGDRARNTPLDRAPVPLGPKTRPALYYPLPGDPSDLSGWQDFERLVRHLKGE
;
A
#
# COMPACT_ATOMS: atom_id res chain seq x y z
N MET A 1 -1.18 19.77 -14.90
CA MET A 1 -0.37 18.61 -15.37
C MET A 1 -0.14 17.72 -14.17
N THR A 2 0.39 16.52 -14.37
CA THR A 2 0.70 15.60 -13.27
C THR A 2 1.76 16.22 -12.34
N LYS A 3 1.58 16.06 -11.02
CA LYS A 3 2.52 16.55 -9.99
C LYS A 3 3.78 15.69 -9.90
N ASP A 4 3.61 14.40 -10.12
CA ASP A 4 4.69 13.44 -10.12
C ASP A 4 5.10 13.10 -11.55
N VAL A 5 6.41 13.05 -11.81
CA VAL A 5 6.99 12.62 -13.08
C VAL A 5 8.05 11.58 -12.80
N ILE A 6 7.99 10.45 -13.50
CA ILE A 6 8.92 9.34 -13.31
C ILE A 6 9.69 9.11 -14.61
N ALA A 7 11.01 9.13 -14.54
CA ALA A 7 11.87 8.66 -15.63
C ALA A 7 12.27 7.20 -15.38
N LEU A 8 12.04 6.35 -16.39
CA LEU A 8 12.41 4.93 -16.40
C LEU A 8 13.58 4.75 -17.37
N THR A 9 14.78 4.56 -16.86
CA THR A 9 16.01 4.57 -17.65
C THR A 9 16.78 3.25 -17.52
N PRO A 10 17.45 2.77 -18.59
CA PRO A 10 18.21 1.51 -18.55
C PRO A 10 19.56 1.64 -17.83
N ARG A 11 20.04 2.87 -17.58
CA ARG A 11 21.32 3.18 -16.95
C ARG A 11 21.10 4.17 -15.82
N MET A 12 21.92 4.05 -14.77
CA MET A 12 21.85 4.97 -13.63
C MET A 12 22.09 6.40 -14.13
N PRO A 13 21.16 7.34 -13.86
CA PRO A 13 21.45 8.75 -14.06
C PRO A 13 22.61 9.17 -13.15
N ASP A 14 23.70 9.66 -13.74
CA ASP A 14 24.78 10.25 -12.94
C ASP A 14 24.34 11.59 -12.32
N ALA A 15 25.02 12.01 -11.26
CA ALA A 15 24.68 13.23 -10.54
C ALA A 15 24.68 14.48 -11.45
N TRP A 16 25.56 14.53 -12.46
CA TRP A 16 25.62 15.62 -13.42
C TRP A 16 24.40 15.66 -14.34
N SER A 17 23.91 14.51 -14.76
CA SER A 17 22.70 14.37 -15.57
C SER A 17 21.45 14.81 -14.79
N VAL A 18 21.38 14.47 -13.50
CA VAL A 18 20.32 14.93 -12.60
C VAL A 18 20.37 16.45 -12.44
N LEU A 19 21.56 17.01 -12.14
CA LEU A 19 21.74 18.45 -11.98
C LEU A 19 21.46 19.23 -13.28
N ALA A 20 21.95 18.75 -14.42
CA ALA A 20 21.71 19.37 -15.73
C ALA A 20 20.22 19.30 -16.15
N GLY A 21 19.51 18.25 -15.73
CA GLY A 21 18.07 18.15 -15.84
C GLY A 21 17.36 19.24 -15.01
N LEU A 22 17.76 19.42 -13.76
CA LEU A 22 17.14 20.36 -12.82
C LEU A 22 17.42 21.83 -13.19
N LEU A 23 18.64 22.16 -13.61
CA LEU A 23 19.03 23.52 -14.03
C LEU A 23 18.40 23.96 -15.38
N SER A 24 17.43 23.20 -15.89
CA SER A 24 16.57 23.59 -17.02
C SER A 24 15.71 24.83 -16.75
N GLY A 25 15.54 25.22 -15.48
CA GLY A 25 14.79 26.42 -15.06
C GLY A 25 15.58 27.73 -15.04
N GLY A 26 16.89 27.71 -15.33
CA GLY A 26 17.76 28.88 -15.31
C GLY A 26 18.89 28.79 -14.26
N PRO A 27 19.96 29.58 -14.42
CA PRO A 27 21.14 29.52 -13.55
C PRO A 27 20.92 30.12 -12.16
N ASP A 28 19.90 30.96 -11.98
CA ASP A 28 19.62 31.70 -10.74
C ASP A 28 18.85 30.86 -9.71
N LYS A 29 18.56 29.60 -10.03
CA LYS A 29 17.86 28.67 -9.13
C LYS A 29 18.84 27.98 -8.18
N LEU A 30 18.43 27.87 -6.92
CA LEU A 30 19.22 27.22 -5.87
C LEU A 30 19.00 25.70 -5.92
N VAL A 31 20.07 24.93 -5.71
CA VAL A 31 19.99 23.48 -5.54
C VAL A 31 20.33 23.14 -4.08
N ARG A 32 19.45 22.37 -3.45
CA ARG A 32 19.60 21.92 -2.05
C ARG A 32 19.49 20.40 -1.97
N THR A 33 20.18 19.78 -1.02
CA THR A 33 19.96 18.37 -0.63
C THR A 33 19.25 18.28 0.72
N THR A 34 18.37 17.29 0.88
CA THR A 34 17.61 17.02 2.12
C THR A 34 17.47 15.51 2.34
N GLY A 35 17.18 15.09 3.58
CA GLY A 35 16.91 13.68 3.92
C GLY A 35 18.15 12.78 3.73
N GLU A 36 19.23 13.05 4.47
CA GLU A 36 20.51 12.33 4.34
C GLU A 36 21.05 12.28 2.88
N ASP A 37 20.88 13.38 2.15
CA ASP A 37 21.23 13.52 0.73
C ASP A 37 20.46 12.60 -0.24
N ALA A 38 19.35 12.00 0.21
CA ALA A 38 18.49 11.15 -0.63
C ALA A 38 17.53 11.95 -1.55
N VAL A 39 17.35 13.25 -1.29
CA VAL A 39 16.49 14.13 -2.11
C VAL A 39 17.26 15.37 -2.56
N VAL A 40 17.23 15.66 -3.86
CA VAL A 40 17.76 16.88 -4.47
C VAL A 40 16.60 17.80 -4.84
N GLN A 41 16.66 19.06 -4.44
CA GLN A 41 15.60 20.04 -4.67
C GLN A 41 16.11 21.20 -5.53
N LEU A 42 15.34 21.54 -6.55
CA LEU A 42 15.43 22.82 -7.25
C LEU A 42 14.52 23.80 -6.52
N CYS A 43 15.07 24.94 -6.09
CA CYS A 43 14.36 25.96 -5.35
C CYS A 43 14.29 27.28 -6.11
N ASP A 44 13.33 28.13 -5.75
CA ASP A 44 13.34 29.54 -6.13
C ASP A 44 14.41 30.36 -5.38
N GLU A 45 14.49 31.66 -5.66
CA GLU A 45 15.51 32.56 -5.14
C GLU A 45 15.45 32.69 -3.61
N GLU A 46 14.27 32.52 -3.03
CA GLU A 46 14.03 32.52 -1.59
C GLU A 46 14.27 31.14 -0.94
N GLY A 47 14.70 30.14 -1.70
CA GLY A 47 15.02 28.80 -1.22
C GLY A 47 13.81 27.88 -1.05
N ARG A 48 12.65 28.22 -1.61
CA ARG A 48 11.43 27.41 -1.54
C ARG A 48 11.45 26.35 -2.65
N PRO A 49 11.06 25.09 -2.37
CA PRO A 49 11.16 24.01 -3.35
C PRO A 49 10.18 24.22 -4.51
N LEU A 50 10.67 24.04 -5.73
CA LEU A 50 9.90 23.97 -6.97
C LEU A 50 9.79 22.53 -7.46
N VAL A 51 10.90 21.79 -7.48
CA VAL A 51 10.94 20.37 -7.86
C VAL A 51 11.81 19.63 -6.86
N SER A 52 11.31 18.50 -6.35
CA SER A 52 12.08 17.56 -5.54
C SER A 52 12.32 16.29 -6.32
N VAL A 53 13.54 15.77 -6.31
CA VAL A 53 13.95 14.55 -7.01
C VAL A 53 14.50 13.56 -5.99
N GLU A 54 13.95 12.36 -5.96
CA GLU A 54 14.46 11.27 -5.14
C GLU A 54 15.67 10.61 -5.81
N ALA A 55 16.57 10.08 -5.00
CA ALA A 55 17.67 9.24 -5.46
C ALA A 55 17.15 8.13 -6.41
N PRO A 56 17.79 7.93 -7.58
CA PRO A 56 17.37 6.89 -8.51
C PRO A 56 17.32 5.50 -7.83
N LEU A 57 16.18 4.84 -7.96
CA LEU A 57 15.91 3.53 -7.40
C LEU A 57 16.15 2.44 -8.45
N LEU A 58 17.05 1.48 -8.17
CA LEU A 58 17.27 0.33 -9.04
C LEU A 58 16.15 -0.69 -8.85
N VAL A 59 15.27 -0.83 -9.84
CA VAL A 59 14.18 -1.80 -9.85
C VAL A 59 14.65 -3.08 -10.53
N GLN A 60 14.64 -4.18 -9.78
CA GLN A 60 15.03 -5.52 -10.25
C GLN A 60 13.83 -6.47 -10.38
N VAL A 61 12.63 -5.99 -10.11
CA VAL A 61 11.39 -6.78 -10.11
C VAL A 61 10.57 -6.40 -11.34
N ALA A 62 10.19 -7.41 -12.13
CA ALA A 62 9.42 -7.19 -13.35
C ALA A 62 7.97 -6.77 -13.02
N GLY A 63 7.38 -5.93 -13.87
CA GLY A 63 5.95 -5.57 -13.79
C GLY A 63 5.62 -4.37 -12.92
N GLU A 64 6.56 -3.82 -12.14
CA GLU A 64 6.25 -2.71 -11.22
C GLU A 64 5.85 -1.42 -11.94
N ALA A 65 6.45 -1.12 -13.10
CA ALA A 65 6.08 0.06 -13.89
C ALA A 65 4.69 -0.10 -14.51
N GLU A 66 4.37 -1.27 -15.03
CA GLU A 66 3.05 -1.59 -15.57
C GLU A 66 2.00 -1.54 -14.45
N ARG A 67 2.29 -2.12 -13.28
CA ARG A 67 1.40 -2.16 -12.13
C ARG A 67 1.11 -0.79 -11.54
N LEU A 68 2.13 0.07 -11.40
CA LEU A 68 2.00 1.35 -10.70
C LEU A 68 1.69 2.54 -11.61
N LEU A 69 2.15 2.50 -12.86
CA LEU A 69 2.05 3.63 -13.79
C LEU A 69 1.24 3.30 -15.05
N GLY A 70 0.92 2.02 -15.30
CA GLY A 70 0.40 1.59 -16.59
C GLY A 70 1.38 1.84 -17.74
N ALA A 71 2.67 1.97 -17.43
CA ALA A 71 3.72 2.35 -18.37
C ALA A 71 4.62 1.16 -18.72
N ALA A 72 5.05 1.08 -19.97
CA ALA A 72 6.06 0.12 -20.38
C ALA A 72 7.46 0.56 -19.89
N ALA A 73 8.16 -0.36 -19.24
CA ALA A 73 9.53 -0.15 -18.76
C ALA A 73 10.58 -0.82 -19.66
N PRO A 74 11.86 -0.40 -19.55
CA PRO A 74 12.98 -1.22 -20.01
C PRO A 74 13.01 -2.60 -19.31
N PRO A 75 13.67 -3.62 -19.89
CA PRO A 75 13.90 -4.89 -19.21
C PRO A 75 14.60 -4.68 -17.87
N VAL A 76 14.24 -5.48 -16.86
CA VAL A 76 14.93 -5.44 -15.56
C VAL A 76 16.39 -5.89 -15.68
N PRO A 77 17.32 -5.27 -14.91
CA PRO A 77 17.07 -4.16 -14.00
C PRO A 77 17.03 -2.81 -14.73
N PHE A 78 16.19 -1.89 -14.24
CA PHE A 78 16.12 -0.50 -14.73
C PHE A 78 16.10 0.48 -13.56
N TRP A 79 16.33 1.76 -13.85
CA TRP A 79 16.35 2.84 -12.86
C TRP A 79 15.06 3.65 -12.90
N TRP A 80 14.43 3.77 -11.74
CA TRP A 80 13.27 4.60 -11.49
C TRP A 80 13.72 5.90 -10.84
N THR A 81 13.51 7.03 -11.51
CA THR A 81 13.83 8.35 -10.95
C THR A 81 12.57 9.18 -10.85
N GLU A 82 12.19 9.50 -9.62
CA GLU A 82 10.95 10.20 -9.31
C GLU A 82 11.22 11.68 -9.05
N ALA A 83 10.46 12.55 -9.71
CA ALA A 83 10.45 13.98 -9.50
C ALA A 83 9.04 14.45 -9.16
N ARG A 84 8.90 15.30 -8.13
CA ARG A 84 7.64 15.93 -7.74
C ARG A 84 7.73 17.42 -7.85
N ALA A 85 6.79 17.98 -8.59
CA ALA A 85 6.55 19.40 -8.68
C ALA A 85 5.76 19.89 -7.46
N THR A 86 6.06 21.11 -7.04
CA THR A 86 5.25 21.82 -6.05
C THR A 86 3.84 22.07 -6.59
N THR A 87 2.84 21.60 -5.84
CA THR A 87 1.43 21.75 -6.19
C THR A 87 1.02 23.20 -6.35
N GLY A 88 0.22 23.49 -7.39
CA GLY A 88 -0.36 24.81 -7.63
C GLY A 88 0.56 25.80 -8.34
N VAL A 89 1.76 25.36 -8.75
CA VAL A 89 2.74 26.16 -9.50
C VAL A 89 2.93 25.53 -10.88
N ALA A 90 2.31 26.11 -11.91
CA ALA A 90 2.32 25.56 -13.27
C ALA A 90 3.74 25.41 -13.84
N GLU A 91 4.65 26.33 -13.48
CA GLU A 91 6.05 26.31 -13.85
C GLU A 91 6.80 25.12 -13.23
N ALA A 92 6.49 24.76 -11.99
CA ALA A 92 7.08 23.61 -11.31
C ALA A 92 6.71 22.30 -12.02
N GLU A 93 5.45 22.16 -12.43
CA GLU A 93 4.99 20.98 -13.20
C GLU A 93 5.71 20.88 -14.56
N ARG A 94 5.90 22.02 -15.25
CA ARG A 94 6.67 22.06 -16.51
C ARG A 94 8.15 21.73 -16.29
N LEU A 95 8.75 22.19 -15.20
CA LEU A 95 10.13 21.90 -14.83
C LEU A 95 10.32 20.41 -14.55
N ALA A 96 9.43 19.77 -13.79
CA ALA A 96 9.48 18.33 -13.52
C ALA A 96 9.36 17.50 -14.82
N GLY A 97 8.46 17.89 -15.73
CA GLY A 97 8.35 17.26 -17.05
C GLY A 97 9.65 17.40 -17.87
N THR A 98 10.19 18.61 -17.94
CA THR A 98 11.45 18.90 -18.68
C THR A 98 12.64 18.14 -18.10
N PHE A 99 12.72 18.03 -16.77
CA PHE A 99 13.72 17.23 -16.08
C PHE A 99 13.68 15.77 -16.56
N ALA A 100 12.50 15.13 -16.53
CA ALA A 100 12.36 13.74 -16.96
C ALA A 100 12.65 13.55 -18.46
N ALA A 101 12.19 14.47 -19.32
CA ALA A 101 12.50 14.44 -20.75
C ALA A 101 14.01 14.46 -21.03
N ARG A 102 14.76 15.28 -20.29
CA ARG A 102 16.23 15.36 -20.40
C ARG A 102 16.90 14.08 -19.92
N LEU A 103 16.47 13.55 -18.77
CA LEU A 103 17.00 12.26 -18.28
C LEU A 103 16.78 11.14 -19.30
N VAL A 104 15.59 11.05 -19.89
CA VAL A 104 15.29 10.06 -20.93
C VAL A 104 16.12 10.32 -22.20
N SER A 105 16.33 11.58 -22.58
CA SER A 105 17.15 11.93 -23.76
C SER A 105 18.63 11.56 -23.59
N LEU A 106 19.18 11.68 -22.38
CA LEU A 106 20.58 11.33 -22.06
C LEU A 106 20.77 9.84 -21.77
N GLY A 107 19.83 9.25 -21.03
CA GLY A 107 19.89 7.90 -20.51
C GLY A 107 19.30 6.84 -21.45
N GLY A 108 18.38 7.23 -22.33
CA GLY A 108 17.42 6.34 -23.00
C GLY A 108 16.23 6.01 -22.07
N GLY A 109 15.23 5.28 -22.59
CA GLY A 109 14.08 4.80 -21.81
C GLY A 109 12.78 5.56 -22.07
N SER A 110 11.95 5.72 -21.05
CA SER A 110 10.62 6.33 -21.11
C SER A 110 10.35 7.22 -19.88
N ALA A 111 9.31 8.05 -19.94
CA ALA A 111 8.82 8.76 -18.76
C ALA A 111 7.30 8.60 -18.62
N TRP A 112 6.84 8.70 -17.38
CA TRP A 112 5.44 8.83 -17.02
C TRP A 112 5.19 10.20 -16.38
N PRO A 113 4.09 10.89 -16.72
CA PRO A 113 3.18 10.54 -17.80
C PRO A 113 3.87 10.66 -19.18
N PRO A 114 3.42 9.97 -20.24
CA PRO A 114 4.11 9.96 -21.54
C PRO A 114 4.33 11.35 -22.15
N GLU A 115 3.45 12.30 -21.85
CA GLU A 115 3.57 13.71 -22.24
C GLU A 115 4.71 14.46 -21.56
N ALA A 116 5.15 14.05 -20.36
CA ALA A 116 6.29 14.67 -19.70
C ALA A 116 7.59 14.51 -20.50
N ALA A 117 7.75 13.42 -21.26
CA ALA A 117 8.91 13.19 -22.10
C ALA A 117 9.01 14.10 -23.35
N ARG A 118 8.01 14.96 -23.63
CA ARG A 118 7.87 15.63 -24.94
C ARG A 118 8.61 16.96 -25.08
N SER A 119 8.98 17.62 -23.98
CA SER A 119 9.57 18.96 -24.02
C SER A 119 10.97 18.99 -23.41
N LEU A 120 11.94 19.45 -24.20
CA LEU A 120 13.32 19.73 -23.75
C LEU A 120 13.59 21.24 -23.57
N GLY A 121 12.59 22.07 -23.87
CA GLY A 121 12.70 23.53 -23.82
C GLY A 121 13.03 24.03 -22.42
N VAL A 122 13.81 25.10 -22.33
CA VAL A 122 14.02 25.84 -21.07
C VAL A 122 12.67 26.37 -20.63
N VAL A 123 12.31 26.15 -19.36
CA VAL A 123 11.08 26.68 -18.77
C VAL A 123 11.42 28.03 -18.14
N PRO A 124 10.91 29.17 -18.66
CA PRO A 124 11.10 30.45 -18.00
C PRO A 124 10.47 30.38 -16.62
N SER A 125 11.27 30.58 -15.58
CA SER A 125 10.81 30.51 -14.19
C SER A 125 11.22 31.74 -13.37
N ASP A 126 11.63 32.80 -14.05
CA ASP A 126 11.99 34.09 -13.46
C ASP A 126 10.74 34.73 -12.81
N GLY A 127 10.84 35.14 -11.55
CA GLY A 127 9.72 35.73 -10.79
C GLY A 127 8.66 34.75 -10.29
N VAL A 128 8.86 33.43 -10.42
CA VAL A 128 7.97 32.41 -9.85
C VAL A 128 8.28 32.25 -8.37
N GLY A 129 7.29 32.51 -7.51
CA GLY A 129 7.41 32.34 -6.07
C GLY A 129 6.37 31.38 -5.50
N VAL A 130 6.80 30.53 -4.57
CA VAL A 130 5.94 29.55 -3.87
C VAL A 130 5.41 30.13 -2.55
N ALA A 131 4.22 29.75 -2.08
CA ALA A 131 3.84 30.07 -0.71
C ALA A 131 4.84 29.47 0.31
N PRO A 132 5.03 30.06 1.50
CA PRO A 132 5.95 29.51 2.50
C PRO A 132 5.55 28.08 2.88
N VAL A 133 6.48 27.14 2.70
CA VAL A 133 6.33 25.77 3.18
C VAL A 133 6.61 25.76 4.69
N PRO A 134 5.73 25.17 5.54
CA PRO A 134 6.04 25.01 6.95
C PRO A 134 7.38 24.30 7.13
N ALA A 135 8.21 24.74 8.07
CA ALA A 135 9.53 24.15 8.29
C ALA A 135 9.52 22.64 8.61
N ALA A 136 8.37 22.09 8.96
CA ALA A 136 8.13 20.67 9.25
C ALA A 136 7.49 19.87 8.09
N ALA A 137 7.17 20.50 6.95
CA ALA A 137 6.52 19.80 5.85
C ALA A 137 7.51 18.91 5.11
N GLN A 138 7.22 17.60 5.10
CA GLN A 138 7.91 16.62 4.26
C GLN A 138 7.73 16.99 2.78
N PRO A 139 8.67 16.68 1.87
CA PRO A 139 8.55 17.01 0.44
C PRO A 139 7.25 16.52 -0.23
N ALA A 140 6.65 15.46 0.29
CA ALA A 140 5.39 14.90 -0.21
C ALA A 140 4.12 15.64 0.26
N VAL A 141 4.21 16.46 1.32
CA VAL A 141 3.05 17.12 1.94
C VAL A 141 2.77 18.45 1.24
N ASP A 142 1.59 18.57 0.66
CA ASP A 142 1.14 19.75 -0.09
C ASP A 142 0.43 20.78 0.79
N VAL A 143 -0.34 20.31 1.78
CA VAL A 143 -0.99 21.18 2.77
C VAL A 143 -0.78 20.59 4.16
N LEU A 144 -0.38 21.43 5.11
CA LEU A 144 -0.22 21.03 6.50
C LEU A 144 -1.11 21.92 7.37
N THR A 145 -1.94 21.29 8.21
CA THR A 145 -2.75 21.96 9.22
C THR A 145 -2.39 21.45 10.61
N ASP A 146 -3.04 21.98 11.63
CA ASP A 146 -2.94 21.49 13.01
C ASP A 146 -3.59 20.11 13.22
N LYS A 147 -4.32 19.59 12.23
CA LYS A 147 -5.05 18.30 12.30
C LYS A 147 -4.56 17.27 11.30
N VAL A 148 -4.17 17.70 10.09
CA VAL A 148 -3.82 16.78 9.00
C VAL A 148 -2.64 17.26 8.16
N ALA A 149 -1.92 16.29 7.60
CA ALA A 149 -1.10 16.47 6.42
C ALA A 149 -1.89 16.00 5.18
N VAL A 150 -1.93 16.83 4.14
CA VAL A 150 -2.59 16.53 2.87
C VAL A 150 -1.54 16.27 1.80
N VAL A 151 -1.68 15.15 1.11
CA VAL A 151 -0.84 14.76 -0.02
C VAL A 151 -1.73 14.70 -1.25
N ILE A 152 -1.41 15.43 -2.30
CA ILE A 152 -2.17 15.40 -3.56
C ILE A 152 -1.40 14.57 -4.58
N GLN A 153 -2.05 13.55 -5.15
CA GLN A 153 -1.47 12.64 -6.13
C GLN A 153 -2.45 12.37 -7.27
N ASP A 154 -1.92 12.38 -8.48
CA ASP A 154 -2.64 12.18 -9.74
C ASP A 154 -2.05 11.00 -10.55
N ARG A 155 -1.42 10.06 -9.84
CA ARG A 155 -1.01 8.77 -10.39
C ARG A 155 -2.22 7.88 -10.68
N PRO A 156 -2.11 6.95 -11.66
CA PRO A 156 -3.12 5.91 -11.86
C PRO A 156 -3.23 5.02 -10.62
N VAL A 157 -2.10 4.74 -9.95
CA VAL A 157 -2.05 4.05 -8.67
C VAL A 157 -1.28 4.89 -7.65
N VAL A 158 -1.93 5.23 -6.55
CA VAL A 158 -1.26 5.75 -5.35
C VAL A 158 -0.64 4.57 -4.61
N ALA A 159 0.68 4.46 -4.70
CA ALA A 159 1.48 3.42 -4.09
C ALA A 159 2.08 3.90 -2.76
N MET A 160 2.49 2.97 -1.90
CA MET A 160 3.23 3.30 -0.68
C MET A 160 4.69 3.63 -1.03
N THR A 161 4.92 4.76 -1.70
CA THR A 161 6.26 5.24 -2.03
C THR A 161 7.04 5.62 -0.78
N ALA A 162 8.36 5.72 -0.86
CA ALA A 162 9.18 6.15 0.27
C ALA A 162 8.73 7.51 0.80
N TRP A 163 8.42 8.44 -0.11
CA TRP A 163 7.83 9.74 0.18
C TRP A 163 6.50 9.67 0.94
N LEU A 164 5.58 8.80 0.51
CA LEU A 164 4.28 8.63 1.18
C LEU A 164 4.45 7.96 2.54
N ALA A 165 5.32 6.96 2.65
CA ALA A 165 5.66 6.29 3.91
C ALA A 165 6.26 7.27 4.93
N ASP A 166 7.17 8.14 4.49
CA ASP A 166 7.74 9.21 5.34
C ASP A 166 6.69 10.25 5.74
N ALA A 167 5.77 10.61 4.84
CA ALA A 167 4.66 11.48 5.17
C ALA A 167 3.74 10.85 6.23
N PHE A 168 3.40 9.56 6.11
CA PHE A 168 2.62 8.83 7.12
C PHE A 168 3.34 8.79 8.47
N ARG A 169 4.64 8.48 8.47
CA ARG A 169 5.46 8.44 9.68
C ARG A 169 5.50 9.81 10.36
N ALA A 170 5.83 10.87 9.62
CA ALA A 170 5.91 12.22 10.14
C ALA A 170 4.55 12.74 10.65
N ALA A 171 3.46 12.45 9.93
CA ALA A 171 2.12 12.82 10.36
C ALA A 171 1.75 12.10 11.68
N GLY A 172 2.02 10.80 11.77
CA GLY A 172 1.78 10.00 12.97
C GLY A 172 2.60 10.47 14.17
N GLU A 173 3.89 10.76 14.00
CA GLU A 173 4.77 11.34 15.02
C GLU A 173 4.27 12.72 15.50
N GLY A 174 3.68 13.50 14.60
CA GLY A 174 3.05 14.79 14.89
C GLY A 174 1.63 14.72 15.45
N GLY A 175 1.04 13.53 15.61
CA GLY A 175 -0.36 13.36 16.02
C GLY A 175 -1.39 13.83 14.99
N LEU A 176 -1.00 13.95 13.73
CA LEU A 176 -1.82 14.38 12.60
C LEU A 176 -2.35 13.16 11.83
N GLY A 177 -3.52 13.29 11.20
CA GLY A 177 -3.95 12.34 10.18
C GLY A 177 -3.34 12.65 8.81
N LEU A 178 -3.31 11.67 7.92
CA LEU A 178 -2.87 11.87 6.53
C LEU A 178 -4.04 11.75 5.55
N GLN A 179 -4.31 12.79 4.76
CA GLN A 179 -5.38 12.81 3.77
C GLN A 179 -4.80 12.82 2.35
N ILE A 180 -5.08 11.78 1.57
CA ILE A 180 -4.61 11.68 0.19
C ILE A 180 -5.71 12.24 -0.72
N VAL A 181 -5.42 13.28 -1.50
CA VAL A 181 -6.35 13.84 -2.49
C VAL A 181 -5.97 13.34 -3.89
N SER A 182 -6.91 12.74 -4.61
CA SER A 182 -6.67 12.28 -5.99
C SER A 182 -7.86 12.51 -6.92
N PRO A 183 -7.66 12.51 -8.25
CA PRO A 183 -8.76 12.43 -9.22
C PRO A 183 -9.55 11.11 -9.12
N ALA A 184 -10.78 11.09 -9.66
CA ALA A 184 -11.66 9.92 -9.70
C ALA A 184 -11.13 8.72 -10.52
N GLY A 185 -10.15 8.93 -11.40
CA GLY A 185 -9.51 7.86 -12.18
C GLY A 185 -8.38 7.14 -11.44
N THR A 186 -7.97 7.63 -10.27
CA THR A 186 -6.90 7.05 -9.45
C THR A 186 -7.41 5.87 -8.63
N THR A 187 -6.55 4.88 -8.45
CA THR A 187 -6.75 3.75 -7.52
C THR A 187 -5.67 3.76 -6.44
N LEU A 188 -5.88 3.06 -5.33
CA LEU A 188 -4.82 2.83 -4.33
C LEU A 188 -4.16 1.46 -4.54
N SER A 189 -2.88 1.35 -4.20
CA SER A 189 -2.30 0.04 -3.92
C SER A 189 -2.93 -0.52 -2.63
N PRO A 190 -3.06 -1.86 -2.49
CA PRO A 190 -3.48 -2.46 -1.23
C PRO A 190 -2.63 -2.03 -0.03
N ALA A 191 -1.35 -1.72 -0.26
CA ALA A 191 -0.44 -1.30 0.80
C ALA A 191 -0.83 0.05 1.41
N VAL A 192 -1.32 1.00 0.59
CA VAL A 192 -1.83 2.29 1.06
C VAL A 192 -3.16 2.14 1.77
N ARG A 193 -4.06 1.30 1.24
CA ARG A 193 -5.40 1.09 1.83
C ARG A 193 -5.33 0.78 3.33
N SER A 194 -4.43 -0.10 3.77
CA SER A 194 -4.32 -0.46 5.20
C SER A 194 -3.87 0.70 6.10
N ALA A 195 -3.07 1.62 5.58
CA ALA A 195 -2.53 2.75 6.32
C ALA A 195 -3.58 3.85 6.59
N LEU A 196 -4.65 3.91 5.79
CA LEU A 196 -5.71 4.91 5.89
C LEU A 196 -6.83 4.54 6.89
N SER A 197 -6.64 3.50 7.70
CA SER A 197 -7.66 3.03 8.64
C SER A 197 -7.83 3.90 9.89
N ALA A 198 -6.82 4.73 10.23
CA ALA A 198 -6.83 5.55 11.44
C ALA A 198 -7.39 6.94 11.18
N TRP A 199 -8.41 7.35 11.95
CA TRP A 199 -8.92 8.72 11.95
C TRP A 199 -7.83 9.72 12.40
N PRO A 200 -7.70 10.92 11.78
CA PRO A 200 -8.49 11.50 10.69
C PRO A 200 -7.98 11.22 9.26
N SER A 201 -7.13 10.20 9.08
CA SER A 201 -6.59 9.81 7.76
C SER A 201 -7.68 9.28 6.84
N ARG A 202 -7.58 9.57 5.54
CA ARG A 202 -8.55 9.12 4.53
C ARG A 202 -8.05 9.30 3.10
N TRP A 203 -8.76 8.68 2.17
CA TRP A 203 -8.60 8.92 0.73
C TRP A 203 -9.72 9.83 0.23
N VAL A 204 -9.38 11.04 -0.19
CA VAL A 204 -10.28 12.06 -0.75
C VAL A 204 -10.22 12.00 -2.27
N VAL A 205 -11.33 11.64 -2.88
CA VAL A 205 -11.50 11.58 -4.32
C VAL A 205 -12.18 12.85 -4.78
N GLN A 206 -11.54 13.56 -5.72
CA GLN A 206 -12.12 14.69 -6.43
C GLN A 206 -12.97 14.19 -7.59
N ASP A 207 -14.24 14.55 -7.60
CA ASP A 207 -15.24 14.11 -8.55
C ASP A 207 -16.05 15.29 -9.10
N GLU A 208 -16.35 15.26 -10.40
CA GLU A 208 -17.08 16.35 -11.06
C GLU A 208 -18.54 16.42 -10.63
N ARG A 209 -19.14 15.28 -10.27
CA ARG A 209 -20.56 15.15 -9.93
C ARG A 209 -20.81 15.38 -8.45
N ASP A 210 -20.07 14.69 -7.59
CA ASP A 210 -20.26 14.68 -6.14
C ASP A 210 -19.29 15.60 -5.37
N GLY A 211 -18.37 16.27 -6.08
CA GLY A 211 -17.40 17.20 -5.51
C GLY A 211 -16.20 16.48 -4.89
N TYR A 212 -16.29 16.17 -3.59
CA TYR A 212 -15.28 15.35 -2.91
C TYR A 212 -15.96 14.23 -2.15
N TYR A 213 -15.41 13.02 -2.22
CA TYR A 213 -15.90 11.90 -1.42
C TYR A 213 -14.75 11.02 -0.94
N ASP A 214 -15.01 10.22 0.08
CA ASP A 214 -14.05 9.27 0.61
C ASP A 214 -14.00 8.02 -0.29
N GLY A 215 -12.85 7.74 -0.90
CA GLY A 215 -12.71 6.64 -1.86
C GLY A 215 -12.83 5.24 -1.25
N LEU A 216 -12.78 5.09 0.08
CA LEU A 216 -12.91 3.80 0.77
C LEU A 216 -14.32 3.56 1.34
N SER A 217 -15.07 4.64 1.62
CA SER A 217 -16.41 4.54 2.25
C SER A 217 -17.54 5.14 1.42
N GLY A 218 -17.23 5.96 0.42
CA GLY A 218 -18.20 6.70 -0.39
C GLY A 218 -18.77 7.93 0.29
N ALA A 219 -18.37 8.25 1.53
CA ALA A 219 -18.89 9.40 2.27
C ALA A 219 -18.54 10.71 1.55
N VAL A 220 -19.53 11.53 1.21
CA VAL A 220 -19.31 12.87 0.66
C VAL A 220 -18.57 13.72 1.69
N LEU A 221 -17.56 14.45 1.24
CA LEU A 221 -16.64 15.22 2.07
C LEU A 221 -16.74 16.71 1.79
N ALA A 222 -16.52 17.51 2.83
CA ALA A 222 -16.33 18.95 2.71
C ALA A 222 -15.09 19.39 3.49
N TRP A 223 -14.33 20.33 2.93
CA TRP A 223 -13.22 20.96 3.65
C TRP A 223 -13.78 21.90 4.71
N ARG A 224 -13.52 21.62 5.99
CA ARG A 224 -13.94 22.44 7.13
C ARG A 224 -12.90 22.35 8.23
N GLU A 225 -12.63 23.46 8.90
CA GLU A 225 -11.72 23.51 10.05
C GLU A 225 -10.35 22.84 9.81
N GLY A 226 -9.77 23.04 8.62
CA GLY A 226 -8.43 22.56 8.28
C GLY A 226 -8.32 21.09 7.87
N MET A 227 -9.42 20.38 7.59
CA MET A 227 -9.37 19.03 7.01
C MET A 227 -10.67 18.68 6.26
N PHE A 228 -10.68 17.58 5.51
CA PHE A 228 -11.92 17.03 4.95
C PHE A 228 -12.70 16.24 6.01
N PHE A 229 -14.00 16.54 6.15
CA PHE A 229 -14.94 15.85 7.04
C PHE A 229 -16.13 15.28 6.28
N PRO A 230 -16.71 14.15 6.73
CA PRO A 230 -17.95 13.62 6.17
C PRO A 230 -19.10 14.63 6.32
N VAL A 231 -19.87 14.80 5.25
CA VAL A 231 -21.11 15.58 5.26
C VAL A 231 -22.21 14.67 5.78
N ALA A 232 -22.88 15.10 6.87
CA ALA A 232 -23.99 14.36 7.45
C ALA A 232 -25.12 14.15 6.42
N ALA A 233 -25.72 12.96 6.44
CA ALA A 233 -26.93 12.68 5.68
C ALA A 233 -28.13 13.41 6.29
N ASP A 234 -29.17 13.64 5.48
CA ASP A 234 -30.37 14.37 5.91
C ASP A 234 -31.15 13.62 7.02
N ASP A 235 -30.98 12.29 7.11
CA ASP A 235 -31.55 11.41 8.14
C ASP A 235 -30.58 11.09 9.30
N SER A 236 -29.40 11.73 9.34
CA SER A 236 -28.40 11.50 10.38
C SER A 236 -28.90 11.99 11.74
N THR A 237 -28.63 11.22 12.80
CA THR A 237 -28.88 11.60 14.20
C THR A 237 -27.60 11.51 15.03
N ASP A 238 -27.62 12.03 16.26
CA ASP A 238 -26.47 11.92 17.18
C ASP A 238 -26.21 10.47 17.62
N GLU A 239 -27.26 9.63 17.71
CA GLU A 239 -27.18 8.22 18.08
C GLU A 239 -26.77 7.32 16.89
N GLU A 240 -27.17 7.70 15.67
CA GLU A 240 -26.81 7.02 14.42
C GLU A 240 -26.23 8.03 13.42
N PRO A 241 -24.95 8.42 13.58
CA PRO A 241 -24.31 9.32 12.64
C PRO A 241 -24.18 8.65 11.27
N ARG A 242 -24.74 9.27 10.24
CA ARG A 242 -24.68 8.80 8.85
C ARG A 242 -24.10 9.89 7.96
N ALA A 243 -23.22 9.49 7.04
CA ALA A 243 -22.72 10.39 6.01
C ALA A 243 -23.55 10.24 4.73
N ARG A 244 -23.75 11.35 4.01
CA ARG A 244 -24.26 11.29 2.64
C ARG A 244 -23.27 10.46 1.80
N VAL A 245 -23.78 9.57 0.96
CA VAL A 245 -22.96 8.72 0.08
C VAL A 245 -22.96 9.30 -1.33
N ALA A 246 -21.79 9.37 -1.95
CA ALA A 246 -21.61 9.84 -3.33
C ALA A 246 -22.26 8.87 -4.32
N ALA A 247 -22.96 9.41 -5.33
CA ALA A 247 -23.60 8.59 -6.36
C ALA A 247 -22.54 7.86 -7.20
N THR A 248 -21.45 8.52 -7.55
CA THR A 248 -20.33 7.95 -8.33
C THR A 248 -19.73 6.72 -7.64
N TYR A 249 -19.71 6.68 -6.30
CA TYR A 249 -19.20 5.53 -5.53
C TYR A 249 -20.05 4.26 -5.69
N GLN A 250 -21.35 4.41 -5.97
CA GLN A 250 -22.31 3.31 -6.13
C GLN A 250 -22.50 2.89 -7.60
N GLU A 251 -21.93 3.62 -8.55
CA GLU A 251 -22.01 3.29 -9.97
C GLU A 251 -21.16 2.06 -10.31
N GLY A 252 -21.66 1.24 -11.24
CA GLY A 252 -20.93 0.07 -11.73
C GLY A 252 -20.80 -1.06 -10.70
N VAL A 253 -21.58 -1.03 -9.61
CA VAL A 253 -21.67 -2.12 -8.64
C VAL A 253 -22.31 -3.33 -9.34
N GLY A 254 -21.46 -4.23 -9.79
CA GLY A 254 -21.81 -5.47 -10.47
C GLY A 254 -20.72 -6.51 -10.26
N ASP A 255 -21.08 -7.78 -10.42
CA ASP A 255 -20.12 -8.87 -10.32
C ASP A 255 -19.29 -8.93 -11.61
N SER A 256 -18.03 -8.48 -11.58
CA SER A 256 -17.12 -8.56 -12.72
C SER A 256 -16.66 -9.98 -13.04
N GLY A 257 -16.96 -10.96 -12.18
CA GLY A 257 -16.39 -12.30 -12.20
C GLY A 257 -14.99 -12.39 -11.57
N GLU A 258 -14.30 -11.26 -11.37
CA GLU A 258 -12.99 -11.24 -10.74
C GLU A 258 -13.08 -11.51 -9.23
N ARG A 259 -12.05 -12.16 -8.71
CA ARG A 259 -11.96 -12.54 -7.29
C ARG A 259 -10.60 -12.17 -6.72
N GLN A 260 -10.56 -11.92 -5.42
CA GLN A 260 -9.30 -11.92 -4.66
C GLN A 260 -9.36 -12.91 -3.50
N LEU A 261 -8.33 -13.75 -3.38
CA LEU A 261 -8.11 -14.57 -2.19
C LEU A 261 -7.23 -13.77 -1.23
N ALA A 262 -7.84 -13.28 -0.15
CA ALA A 262 -7.15 -12.52 0.89
C ALA A 262 -6.82 -13.45 2.08
N VAL A 263 -5.59 -13.35 2.57
CA VAL A 263 -5.08 -14.11 3.71
C VAL A 263 -4.39 -13.15 4.66
N THR A 264 -4.87 -13.07 5.89
CA THR A 264 -4.19 -12.35 6.98
C THR A 264 -3.76 -13.34 8.02
N PHE A 265 -2.49 -13.32 8.42
CA PHE A 265 -2.00 -14.22 9.47
C PHE A 265 -0.93 -13.56 10.33
N ARG A 266 -0.78 -14.09 11.54
CA ARG A 266 0.25 -13.67 12.51
C ARG A 266 1.07 -14.87 12.94
N THR A 267 2.38 -14.74 12.91
CA THR A 267 3.32 -15.72 13.47
C THR A 267 4.14 -15.07 14.58
N VAL A 268 4.52 -15.84 15.60
CA VAL A 268 5.41 -15.35 16.67
C VAL A 268 6.56 -16.32 16.83
N HIS A 269 7.75 -15.87 16.43
CA HIS A 269 8.95 -16.67 16.43
C HIS A 269 9.77 -16.43 17.70
N PRO A 270 10.44 -17.48 18.24
CA PRO A 270 11.49 -17.29 19.22
C PRO A 270 12.54 -16.31 18.70
N ALA A 271 12.95 -15.42 19.59
CA ALA A 271 13.95 -14.41 19.32
C ALA A 271 15.37 -14.97 19.51
N ASP A 272 15.86 -15.74 18.55
CA ASP A 272 17.23 -16.28 18.56
C ASP A 272 18.04 -15.88 17.32
N ASP A 273 19.38 -16.01 17.40
CA ASP A 273 20.32 -15.54 16.38
C ASP A 273 20.21 -16.30 15.04
N ARG A 274 19.41 -17.37 14.97
CA ARG A 274 19.17 -18.15 13.74
C ARG A 274 17.80 -17.86 13.14
N LEU A 275 17.06 -16.90 13.69
CA LEU A 275 15.75 -16.50 13.18
C LEU A 275 15.89 -16.00 11.73
N VAL A 276 15.12 -16.61 10.83
CA VAL A 276 14.95 -16.17 9.45
C VAL A 276 13.50 -15.77 9.26
N LEU A 277 13.28 -14.52 8.86
CA LEU A 277 11.97 -13.91 8.64
C LEU A 277 11.54 -14.07 7.16
N GLY A 278 10.24 -13.90 6.91
CA GLY A 278 9.61 -14.05 5.60
C GLY A 278 9.32 -15.50 5.19
N GLY A 279 9.83 -16.49 5.93
CA GLY A 279 9.63 -17.90 5.61
C GLY A 279 8.16 -18.33 5.68
N ALA A 280 7.39 -17.76 6.61
CA ALA A 280 5.95 -18.02 6.74
C ALA A 280 5.19 -17.52 5.50
N LEU A 281 5.51 -16.30 5.04
CA LEU A 281 4.93 -15.72 3.82
C LEU A 281 5.32 -16.54 2.58
N GLU A 282 6.59 -16.88 2.41
CA GLU A 282 7.04 -17.69 1.26
C GLU A 282 6.31 -19.03 1.21
N ALA A 283 6.13 -19.69 2.36
CA ALA A 283 5.42 -20.97 2.43
C ALA A 283 3.96 -20.84 1.96
N VAL A 284 3.21 -19.85 2.46
CA VAL A 284 1.83 -19.60 2.02
C VAL A 284 1.77 -19.24 0.54
N TRP A 285 2.70 -18.41 0.07
CA TRP A 285 2.79 -18.01 -1.32
C TRP A 285 2.95 -19.22 -2.23
N ARG A 286 3.90 -20.11 -1.92
CA ARG A 286 4.15 -21.35 -2.67
C ARG A 286 2.96 -22.31 -2.66
N GLU A 287 2.31 -22.49 -1.52
CA GLU A 287 1.13 -23.37 -1.43
C GLU A 287 -0.03 -22.85 -2.29
N LEU A 288 -0.18 -21.53 -2.40
CA LEU A 288 -1.29 -20.92 -3.14
C LEU A 288 -0.99 -20.65 -4.61
N THR A 289 0.27 -20.39 -5.00
CA THR A 289 0.61 -20.04 -6.38
C THR A 289 1.55 -21.03 -7.08
N GLY A 290 2.19 -21.92 -6.33
CA GLY A 290 3.26 -22.81 -6.82
C GLY A 290 4.64 -22.14 -6.89
N GLU A 291 4.73 -20.82 -6.68
CA GLU A 291 5.97 -20.04 -6.83
C GLU A 291 6.32 -19.26 -5.56
N ALA A 292 7.56 -18.79 -5.47
CA ALA A 292 7.93 -17.81 -4.45
C ALA A 292 7.38 -16.42 -4.81
N PRO A 293 7.37 -15.46 -3.87
CA PRO A 293 7.22 -14.06 -4.24
C PRO A 293 8.31 -13.64 -5.25
N ALA A 294 8.00 -12.70 -6.13
CA ALA A 294 8.95 -12.21 -7.12
C ALA A 294 9.92 -11.19 -6.52
N GLY A 295 9.40 -10.31 -5.67
CA GLY A 295 10.17 -9.18 -5.15
C GLY A 295 9.61 -8.61 -3.86
N TRP A 296 10.38 -7.71 -3.26
CA TRP A 296 10.02 -6.98 -2.05
C TRP A 296 10.71 -5.62 -1.98
N GLY A 297 10.25 -4.78 -1.07
CA GLY A 297 10.84 -3.48 -0.75
C GLY A 297 10.30 -2.92 0.56
N THR A 298 10.93 -1.87 1.07
CA THR A 298 10.42 -1.07 2.20
C THR A 298 9.38 -0.03 1.77
N ALA A 299 9.19 0.10 0.45
CA ALA A 299 8.23 0.96 -0.23
C ALA A 299 7.89 0.33 -1.60
N GLU A 300 6.91 0.91 -2.28
CA GLU A 300 6.62 0.65 -3.68
C GLU A 300 7.30 1.70 -4.57
N PRO A 301 7.87 1.32 -5.74
CA PRO A 301 7.92 -0.02 -6.29
C PRO A 301 8.82 -0.97 -5.50
N ALA A 302 8.41 -2.24 -5.42
CA ALA A 302 9.25 -3.30 -4.89
C ALA A 302 10.48 -3.45 -5.80
N ASN A 303 11.65 -3.11 -5.27
CA ASN A 303 12.84 -2.90 -6.08
C ASN A 303 13.86 -4.04 -5.97
N LEU A 304 13.71 -4.92 -4.98
CA LEU A 304 14.62 -6.03 -4.70
C LEU A 304 13.99 -7.38 -5.06
N PRO A 305 14.76 -8.32 -5.65
CA PRO A 305 14.27 -9.69 -5.81
C PRO A 305 14.06 -10.35 -4.45
N TRP A 306 13.12 -11.29 -4.39
CA TRP A 306 12.78 -12.00 -3.16
C TRP A 306 14.01 -12.65 -2.51
N SER A 307 14.23 -12.36 -1.23
CA SER A 307 15.35 -12.89 -0.46
C SER A 307 15.06 -12.83 1.04
N LEU A 308 14.82 -13.99 1.65
CA LEU A 308 14.63 -14.14 3.11
C LEU A 308 15.79 -13.54 3.91
N ARG A 309 17.04 -13.74 3.46
CA ARG A 309 18.24 -13.23 4.13
C ARG A 309 18.23 -11.70 4.22
N ARG A 310 18.19 -11.02 3.07
CA ARG A 310 18.17 -9.54 3.04
C ARG A 310 16.99 -8.94 3.79
N LEU A 311 15.82 -9.56 3.71
CA LEU A 311 14.64 -9.13 4.48
C LEU A 311 14.92 -9.23 5.99
N THR A 312 15.49 -10.35 6.42
CA THR A 312 15.87 -10.58 7.82
C THR A 312 16.93 -9.58 8.28
N ASP A 313 17.95 -9.32 7.46
CA ASP A 313 19.01 -8.35 7.75
C ASP A 313 18.42 -6.95 8.01
N VAL A 314 17.53 -6.46 7.14
CA VAL A 314 16.84 -5.16 7.32
C VAL A 314 16.02 -5.13 8.61
N ALA A 315 15.25 -6.18 8.89
CA ALA A 315 14.45 -6.26 10.10
C ALA A 315 15.30 -6.34 11.38
N HIS A 316 16.48 -6.97 11.29
CA HIS A 316 17.43 -7.08 12.39
C HIS A 316 18.12 -5.74 12.67
N GLU A 317 18.61 -5.05 11.64
CA GLU A 317 19.27 -3.74 11.74
C GLU A 317 18.36 -2.68 12.36
N ARG A 318 17.05 -2.77 12.10
CA ARG A 318 16.04 -1.87 12.65
C ARG A 318 15.54 -2.28 14.03
N ALA A 319 15.92 -3.41 14.60
CA ALA A 319 15.38 -3.83 15.88
C ALA A 319 15.93 -2.93 17.03
N PRO A 320 15.08 -2.50 17.99
CA PRO A 320 13.72 -2.97 18.28
C PRO A 320 12.59 -2.25 17.52
N GLU A 321 12.88 -1.23 16.72
CA GLU A 321 11.89 -0.53 15.91
C GLU A 321 11.20 -1.50 14.92
N PRO A 322 9.88 -1.33 14.69
CA PRO A 322 9.18 -2.18 13.75
C PRO A 322 9.67 -1.94 12.31
N THR A 323 9.65 -3.02 11.53
CA THR A 323 9.93 -2.99 10.09
C THR A 323 8.65 -3.29 9.33
N TRP A 324 8.37 -2.51 8.30
CA TRP A 324 7.23 -2.72 7.42
C TRP A 324 7.73 -2.87 5.98
N LEU A 325 7.16 -3.82 5.25
CA LEU A 325 7.61 -4.25 3.93
C LEU A 325 6.43 -4.48 3.00
N VAL A 326 6.64 -4.26 1.71
CA VAL A 326 5.78 -4.74 0.62
C VAL A 326 6.47 -5.89 -0.08
N VAL A 327 5.69 -6.90 -0.43
CA VAL A 327 6.12 -8.09 -1.17
C VAL A 327 5.18 -8.27 -2.35
N VAL A 328 5.72 -8.52 -3.54
CA VAL A 328 4.94 -8.59 -4.79
C VAL A 328 5.17 -9.91 -5.53
N GLY A 329 4.15 -10.34 -6.26
CA GLY A 329 4.18 -11.47 -7.18
C GLY A 329 4.72 -11.11 -8.55
N SER A 330 4.76 -12.11 -9.43
CA SER A 330 5.05 -11.92 -10.84
C SER A 330 3.84 -11.31 -11.58
N PRO A 331 4.05 -10.69 -12.76
CA PRO A 331 2.94 -10.20 -13.59
C PRO A 331 1.89 -11.27 -13.92
N GLU A 332 2.31 -12.53 -14.06
CA GLU A 332 1.47 -13.67 -14.40
C GLU A 332 0.48 -13.99 -13.27
N ARG A 333 0.91 -13.86 -12.02
CA ARG A 333 0.10 -14.04 -10.81
C ARG A 333 0.18 -12.80 -9.91
N PRO A 334 -0.68 -11.78 -10.16
CA PRO A 334 -0.76 -10.60 -9.32
C PRO A 334 -0.98 -10.99 -7.86
N GLY A 335 0.01 -10.69 -7.03
CA GLY A 335 0.02 -10.94 -5.60
C GLY A 335 0.68 -9.77 -4.90
N LEU A 336 0.12 -9.34 -3.77
CA LEU A 336 0.72 -8.31 -2.94
C LEU A 336 0.52 -8.66 -1.46
N ALA A 337 1.61 -8.65 -0.70
CA ALA A 337 1.56 -8.72 0.74
C ALA A 337 2.21 -7.50 1.39
N THR A 338 1.66 -7.09 2.52
CA THR A 338 2.34 -6.24 3.49
C THR A 338 2.78 -7.10 4.66
N VAL A 339 4.00 -6.88 5.13
CA VAL A 339 4.58 -7.59 6.28
C VAL A 339 5.01 -6.57 7.30
N ARG A 340 4.53 -6.72 8.53
CA ARG A 340 4.99 -5.95 9.68
C ARG A 340 5.73 -6.89 10.62
N VAL A 341 7.02 -6.62 10.82
CA VAL A 341 7.87 -7.31 11.79
C VAL A 341 7.99 -6.46 13.04
N SER A 342 7.70 -7.02 14.22
CA SER A 342 7.78 -6.30 15.50
C SER A 342 8.40 -7.15 16.60
N ARG A 343 9.26 -6.53 17.41
CA ARG A 343 9.80 -7.14 18.64
C ARG A 343 8.75 -7.04 19.75
N THR A 344 8.35 -8.18 20.31
CA THR A 344 7.39 -8.25 21.43
C THR A 344 7.99 -9.00 22.62
N LYS A 345 7.29 -9.01 23.76
CA LYS A 345 7.65 -9.84 24.91
C LYS A 345 7.57 -11.34 24.62
N ALA A 346 6.75 -11.74 23.63
CA ALA A 346 6.55 -13.14 23.27
C ALA A 346 7.58 -13.64 22.23
N GLY A 347 8.33 -12.74 21.59
CA GLY A 347 9.27 -13.07 20.52
C GLY A 347 9.26 -12.03 19.41
N VAL A 348 9.62 -12.44 18.20
CA VAL A 348 9.51 -11.62 16.99
C VAL A 348 8.21 -11.98 16.28
N GLU A 349 7.31 -11.01 16.13
CA GLU A 349 6.03 -11.19 15.47
C GLU A 349 6.14 -10.79 13.99
N GLU A 350 5.63 -11.63 13.08
CA GLU A 350 5.32 -11.25 11.69
C GLU A 350 3.80 -11.18 11.54
N GLU A 351 3.29 -9.98 11.24
CA GLU A 351 1.90 -9.77 10.85
C GLU A 351 1.85 -9.56 9.34
N VAL A 352 1.14 -10.44 8.65
CA VAL A 352 1.09 -10.50 7.19
C VAL A 352 -0.34 -10.28 6.72
N THR A 353 -0.52 -9.37 5.76
CA THR A 353 -1.75 -9.23 4.98
C THR A 353 -1.42 -9.45 3.52
N LEU A 354 -1.96 -10.50 2.92
CA LEU A 354 -1.66 -10.98 1.57
C LEU A 354 -2.95 -11.06 0.75
N ALA A 355 -2.89 -10.71 -0.54
CA ALA A 355 -3.96 -10.98 -1.49
C ALA A 355 -3.42 -11.44 -2.84
N PHE A 356 -4.16 -12.34 -3.48
CA PHE A 356 -3.95 -12.76 -4.87
C PHE A 356 -5.18 -12.46 -5.70
N GLY A 357 -4.99 -11.97 -6.93
CA GLY A 357 -6.07 -11.70 -7.87
C GLY A 357 -6.30 -12.83 -8.87
N TYR A 358 -7.57 -13.03 -9.20
CA TYR A 358 -8.06 -14.04 -10.15
C TYR A 358 -9.05 -13.38 -11.11
N GLY A 359 -8.83 -13.57 -12.41
CA GLY A 359 -9.77 -13.14 -13.45
C GLY A 359 -11.03 -14.00 -13.50
N PRO A 360 -12.01 -13.65 -14.36
CA PRO A 360 -13.28 -14.37 -14.46
C PRO A 360 -13.15 -15.85 -14.86
N ASP A 361 -12.09 -16.18 -15.60
CA ASP A 361 -11.77 -17.54 -16.06
C ASP A 361 -10.76 -18.27 -15.16
N GLU A 362 -10.38 -17.68 -14.02
CA GLU A 362 -9.40 -18.25 -13.08
C GLU A 362 -10.10 -18.64 -11.76
N GLU A 363 -9.96 -19.91 -11.35
CA GLU A 363 -10.50 -20.38 -10.07
C GLU A 363 -9.50 -20.17 -8.93
N PRO A 364 -9.88 -19.50 -7.82
CA PRO A 364 -9.04 -19.42 -6.64
C PRO A 364 -8.75 -20.83 -6.06
N PRO A 365 -7.52 -21.13 -5.60
CA PRO A 365 -7.10 -22.45 -5.14
C PRO A 365 -7.58 -22.71 -3.70
N LEU A 366 -8.89 -22.80 -3.50
CA LEU A 366 -9.49 -22.94 -2.17
C LEU A 366 -9.16 -24.28 -1.50
N ASP A 367 -8.86 -25.32 -2.28
CA ASP A 367 -8.41 -26.64 -1.80
C ASP A 367 -7.00 -26.62 -1.20
N ALA A 368 -6.17 -25.64 -1.58
CA ALA A 368 -4.82 -25.45 -1.07
C ALA A 368 -4.79 -24.73 0.29
N VAL A 369 -5.86 -24.02 0.65
CA VAL A 369 -5.93 -23.23 1.88
C VAL A 369 -5.68 -24.06 3.15
N PRO A 370 -6.27 -25.26 3.35
CA PRO A 370 -5.95 -26.10 4.50
C PRO A 370 -4.47 -26.51 4.56
N ARG A 371 -3.82 -26.75 3.42
CA ARG A 371 -2.39 -27.09 3.36
C ARG A 371 -1.52 -25.90 3.77
N ALA A 372 -1.82 -24.70 3.25
CA ALA A 372 -1.15 -23.47 3.66
C ALA A 372 -1.29 -23.23 5.19
N ALA A 373 -2.49 -23.41 5.73
CA ALA A 373 -2.74 -23.30 7.17
C ALA A 373 -1.94 -24.33 7.99
N GLU A 374 -1.87 -25.59 7.53
CA GLU A 374 -1.11 -26.64 8.20
C GLU A 374 0.40 -26.37 8.20
N VAL A 375 0.94 -25.87 7.08
CA VAL A 375 2.35 -25.48 6.99
C VAL A 375 2.67 -24.37 7.98
N LEU A 376 1.83 -23.33 8.07
CA LEU A 376 2.00 -22.27 9.06
C LEU A 376 1.92 -22.79 10.50
N ALA A 377 0.92 -23.63 10.79
CA ALA A 377 0.70 -24.19 12.12
C ALA A 377 1.85 -25.09 12.60
N THR A 378 2.46 -25.83 11.67
CA THR A 378 3.48 -26.84 12.02
C THR A 378 4.91 -26.32 11.92
N ARG A 379 5.18 -25.33 11.06
CA ARG A 379 6.56 -24.87 10.78
C ARG A 379 6.82 -23.42 11.15
N HIS A 380 5.79 -22.58 11.32
CA HIS A 380 5.96 -21.14 11.44
C HIS A 380 5.31 -20.52 12.67
N HIS A 381 5.03 -21.28 13.73
CA HIS A 381 4.51 -20.74 14.99
C HIS A 381 3.28 -19.82 14.81
N LEU A 382 2.34 -20.27 13.97
CA LEU A 382 1.08 -19.57 13.72
C LEU A 382 0.39 -19.20 15.04
N ARG A 383 -0.07 -17.96 15.15
CA ARG A 383 -0.99 -17.49 16.19
C ARG A 383 -2.43 -17.52 15.69
N SER A 384 -2.66 -16.89 14.55
CA SER A 384 -3.97 -16.86 13.90
C SER A 384 -3.84 -16.67 12.39
N MET A 385 -4.84 -17.14 11.65
CA MET A 385 -5.00 -16.88 10.22
C MET A 385 -6.48 -16.69 9.90
N LEU A 386 -6.79 -15.72 9.06
CA LEU A 386 -8.10 -15.47 8.48
C LEU A 386 -7.97 -15.51 6.96
N VAL A 387 -8.86 -16.27 6.32
CA VAL A 387 -8.95 -16.36 4.86
C VAL A 387 -10.29 -15.82 4.42
N GLN A 388 -10.26 -14.96 3.40
CA GLN A 388 -11.46 -14.34 2.86
C GLN A 388 -11.43 -14.40 1.32
N LEU A 389 -12.60 -14.53 0.71
CA LEU A 389 -12.75 -14.27 -0.72
C LEU A 389 -13.45 -12.93 -0.93
N ARG A 390 -12.93 -12.13 -1.86
CA ARG A 390 -13.48 -10.82 -2.21
C ARG A 390 -13.94 -10.82 -3.65
N LYS A 391 -15.04 -10.12 -3.94
CA LYS A 391 -15.39 -9.67 -5.29
C LYS A 391 -14.67 -8.34 -5.54
N ALA A 392 -13.49 -8.43 -6.14
CA ALA A 392 -12.58 -7.31 -6.28
C ALA A 392 -11.62 -7.57 -7.45
N ARG A 393 -10.97 -6.50 -7.93
CA ARG A 393 -10.16 -6.52 -9.16
C ARG A 393 -9.03 -7.54 -9.15
N ARG A 394 -8.73 -8.15 -10.31
CA ARG A 394 -7.59 -9.07 -10.46
C ARG A 394 -6.23 -8.39 -10.22
N ASP A 395 -6.09 -7.12 -10.59
CA ASP A 395 -4.84 -6.36 -10.46
C ASP A 395 -4.53 -5.89 -9.03
N LEU A 396 -5.40 -6.21 -8.07
CA LEU A 396 -5.34 -5.82 -6.66
C LEU A 396 -5.51 -4.31 -6.41
N ALA A 397 -5.59 -3.47 -7.44
CA ALA A 397 -5.81 -2.04 -7.27
C ALA A 397 -7.15 -1.79 -6.57
N VAL A 398 -7.20 -0.82 -5.67
CA VAL A 398 -8.39 -0.49 -4.89
C VAL A 398 -9.06 0.72 -5.55
N PRO A 399 -10.22 0.54 -6.23
CA PRO A 399 -10.89 1.63 -6.91
C PRO A 399 -11.61 2.55 -5.92
N PRO A 400 -11.90 3.81 -6.30
CA PRO A 400 -12.69 4.74 -5.50
C PRO A 400 -14.19 4.46 -5.66
N ARG A 401 -14.57 3.18 -5.60
CA ARG A 401 -15.92 2.66 -5.81
C ARG A 401 -16.20 1.54 -4.84
N PHE A 402 -17.48 1.26 -4.62
CA PHE A 402 -17.87 0.20 -3.70
C PHE A 402 -17.40 -1.18 -4.18
N GLU A 403 -16.43 -1.74 -3.46
CA GLU A 403 -16.12 -3.16 -3.46
C GLU A 403 -16.63 -3.79 -2.15
N GLY A 404 -17.47 -4.82 -2.26
CA GLY A 404 -18.01 -5.52 -1.10
C GLY A 404 -16.91 -6.07 -0.17
N PRO A 405 -17.21 -6.24 1.14
CA PRO A 405 -16.27 -6.83 2.07
C PRO A 405 -15.96 -8.28 1.67
N GLY A 406 -14.77 -8.77 2.05
CA GLY A 406 -14.43 -10.18 1.86
C GLY A 406 -15.27 -11.08 2.74
N VAL A 407 -15.76 -12.19 2.18
CA VAL A 407 -16.49 -13.22 2.92
C VAL A 407 -15.48 -14.16 3.58
N PRO A 408 -15.53 -14.34 4.91
CA PRO A 408 -14.68 -15.30 5.60
C PRO A 408 -14.90 -16.74 5.12
N LEU A 409 -13.83 -17.42 4.70
CA LEU A 409 -13.82 -18.83 4.30
C LEU A 409 -13.31 -19.76 5.39
N ALA A 410 -12.33 -19.27 6.15
CA ALA A 410 -11.73 -20.04 7.21
C ALA A 410 -11.08 -19.13 8.24
N PHE A 411 -11.11 -19.59 9.48
CA PHE A 411 -10.28 -19.06 10.56
C PHE A 411 -9.39 -20.17 11.09
N VAL A 412 -8.18 -19.83 11.53
CA VAL A 412 -7.24 -20.80 12.11
C VAL A 412 -6.71 -20.23 13.41
N LEU A 413 -6.73 -21.06 14.45
CA LEU A 413 -6.16 -20.74 15.74
C LEU A 413 -4.90 -21.59 15.95
N GLY A 414 -3.79 -20.91 16.23
CA GLY A 414 -2.50 -21.53 16.48
C GLY A 414 -2.47 -22.44 17.71
N ALA A 415 -1.54 -23.38 17.73
CA ALA A 415 -1.46 -24.38 18.80
C ALA A 415 -1.27 -23.76 20.21
N GLU A 416 -0.53 -22.65 20.32
CA GLU A 416 -0.40 -21.92 21.60
C GLU A 416 -1.71 -21.30 22.05
N GLU A 417 -2.45 -20.71 21.11
CA GLU A 417 -3.72 -20.05 21.38
C GLU A 417 -4.80 -21.06 21.76
N VAL A 418 -4.82 -22.22 21.09
CA VAL A 418 -5.70 -23.34 21.44
C VAL A 418 -5.41 -23.82 22.86
N ARG A 419 -4.14 -23.93 23.25
CA ARG A 419 -3.73 -24.39 24.58
C ARG A 419 -4.04 -23.38 25.69
N ALA A 420 -3.93 -22.09 25.39
CA ALA A 420 -4.27 -21.02 26.32
C ALA A 420 -5.79 -20.91 26.57
N MET A 421 -6.61 -21.46 25.67
CA MET A 421 -8.05 -21.42 25.76
C MET A 421 -8.59 -22.26 26.93
N PRO A 422 -9.53 -21.76 27.74
CA PRO A 422 -10.12 -22.54 28.83
C PRO A 422 -10.95 -23.73 28.34
N GLY A 423 -10.69 -24.91 28.91
CA GLY A 423 -11.45 -26.14 28.66
C GLY A 423 -11.45 -26.54 27.18
N ASP A 424 -12.57 -27.09 26.70
CA ASP A 424 -12.75 -27.49 25.30
C ASP A 424 -13.37 -26.38 24.43
N ARG A 425 -13.31 -25.11 24.86
CA ARG A 425 -13.97 -23.98 24.16
C ARG A 425 -13.54 -23.87 22.70
N ALA A 426 -12.27 -24.08 22.42
CA ALA A 426 -11.73 -24.04 21.06
C ALA A 426 -12.26 -25.20 20.18
N ARG A 427 -12.73 -26.30 20.77
CA ARG A 427 -13.26 -27.46 20.03
C ARG A 427 -14.79 -27.45 19.93
N ASN A 428 -15.46 -27.01 20.99
CA ASN A 428 -16.91 -26.99 21.11
C ASN A 428 -17.45 -25.63 20.67
N THR A 429 -17.37 -25.36 19.37
CA THR A 429 -17.80 -24.09 18.77
C THR A 429 -19.29 -24.07 18.42
N PRO A 430 -19.92 -22.89 18.30
CA PRO A 430 -21.32 -22.75 17.87
C PRO A 430 -21.54 -22.98 16.36
N LEU A 431 -20.52 -23.41 15.62
CA LEU A 431 -20.59 -23.70 14.19
C LEU A 431 -21.09 -25.12 13.93
N ASP A 432 -21.78 -25.31 12.80
CA ASP A 432 -22.30 -26.63 12.39
C ASP A 432 -21.19 -27.65 12.07
N ARG A 433 -20.03 -27.16 11.64
CA ARG A 433 -18.85 -27.98 11.34
C ARG A 433 -17.87 -27.91 12.50
N ALA A 434 -17.45 -29.08 12.99
CA ALA A 434 -16.40 -29.17 13.98
C ALA A 434 -15.05 -28.67 13.39
N PRO A 435 -14.19 -28.04 14.22
CA PRO A 435 -12.86 -27.65 13.76
C PRO A 435 -11.99 -28.86 13.43
N VAL A 436 -11.16 -28.69 12.40
CA VAL A 436 -10.19 -29.70 11.94
C VAL A 436 -8.86 -29.47 12.66
N PRO A 437 -8.32 -30.47 13.37
CA PRO A 437 -7.01 -30.33 13.99
C PRO A 437 -5.90 -30.34 12.93
N LEU A 438 -4.97 -29.39 13.03
CA LEU A 438 -3.77 -29.30 12.19
C LEU A 438 -2.53 -29.65 13.00
N GLY A 439 -1.60 -30.39 12.39
CA GLY A 439 -0.34 -30.76 13.02
C GLY A 439 -0.45 -31.86 14.09
N PRO A 440 0.50 -31.92 15.06
CA PRO A 440 0.61 -33.03 16.01
C PRO A 440 -0.62 -33.16 16.93
N LYS A 441 -1.07 -34.41 17.16
CA LYS A 441 -2.24 -34.71 18.01
C LYS A 441 -2.15 -34.17 19.44
N THR A 442 -0.93 -34.04 19.98
CA THR A 442 -0.69 -33.60 21.36
C THR A 442 -0.77 -32.08 21.54
N ARG A 443 -0.58 -31.30 20.47
CA ARG A 443 -0.58 -29.84 20.51
C ARG A 443 -1.09 -29.28 19.17
N PRO A 444 -2.35 -29.57 18.79
CA PRO A 444 -2.86 -29.20 17.48
C PRO A 444 -3.21 -27.72 17.42
N ALA A 445 -2.99 -27.10 16.27
CA ALA A 445 -3.75 -25.92 15.87
C ALA A 445 -5.16 -26.36 15.42
N LEU A 446 -6.11 -25.43 15.34
CA LEU A 446 -7.48 -25.72 14.93
C LEU A 446 -7.86 -24.86 13.72
N TYR A 447 -8.28 -25.52 12.65
CA TYR A 447 -8.83 -24.93 11.44
C TYR A 447 -10.36 -24.96 11.51
N TYR A 448 -10.98 -23.79 11.43
CA TYR A 448 -12.43 -23.62 11.47
C TYR A 448 -12.91 -23.33 10.04
N PRO A 449 -13.44 -24.33 9.31
CA PRO A 449 -14.05 -24.09 8.01
C PRO A 449 -15.33 -23.28 8.22
N LEU A 450 -15.47 -22.17 7.50
CA LEU A 450 -16.70 -21.39 7.52
C LEU A 450 -17.58 -21.84 6.35
N PRO A 451 -18.89 -22.04 6.59
CA PRO A 451 -19.80 -22.62 5.60
C PRO A 451 -20.18 -21.64 4.48
N GLY A 452 -19.82 -20.36 4.61
CA GLY A 452 -20.24 -19.29 3.72
C GLY A 452 -19.92 -19.61 2.27
N ASP A 453 -20.95 -19.57 1.42
CA ASP A 453 -20.74 -19.30 0.01
C ASP A 453 -19.92 -18.01 -0.07
N PRO A 454 -18.76 -18.00 -0.74
CA PRO A 454 -17.96 -16.80 -0.92
C PRO A 454 -18.74 -15.61 -1.55
N SER A 455 -19.92 -15.87 -2.10
CA SER A 455 -20.85 -14.90 -2.67
C SER A 455 -21.91 -14.39 -1.68
N ASP A 456 -21.97 -14.94 -0.46
CA ASP A 456 -22.95 -14.61 0.58
C ASP A 456 -22.28 -13.94 1.79
N LEU A 457 -22.72 -12.71 2.09
CA LEU A 457 -22.22 -11.94 3.22
C LEU A 457 -22.68 -12.50 4.60
N SER A 458 -23.62 -13.44 4.63
CA SER A 458 -24.05 -14.11 5.87
C SER A 458 -22.90 -14.82 6.60
N GLY A 459 -21.83 -15.20 5.88
CA GLY A 459 -20.62 -15.81 6.47
C GLY A 459 -19.94 -14.94 7.54
N TRP A 460 -20.17 -13.63 7.55
CA TRP A 460 -19.74 -12.76 8.65
C TRP A 460 -20.43 -13.08 9.98
N GLN A 461 -21.69 -13.50 9.96
CA GLN A 461 -22.42 -13.86 11.19
C GLN A 461 -21.81 -15.10 11.84
N ASP A 462 -21.38 -16.09 11.04
CA ASP A 462 -20.67 -17.27 11.54
C ASP A 462 -19.32 -16.92 12.13
N PHE A 463 -18.57 -16.09 11.42
CA PHE A 463 -17.27 -15.62 11.89
C PHE A 463 -17.41 -14.82 13.19
N GLU A 464 -18.36 -13.90 13.29
CA GLU A 464 -18.63 -13.13 14.51
C GLU A 464 -19.05 -14.04 15.67
N ARG A 465 -19.96 -14.99 15.42
CA ARG A 465 -20.38 -15.98 16.42
C ARG A 465 -19.19 -16.80 16.92
N LEU A 466 -18.33 -17.26 16.03
CA LEU A 466 -17.10 -17.96 16.38
C LEU A 466 -16.17 -17.09 17.22
N VAL A 467 -15.88 -15.85 16.78
CA VAL A 467 -14.95 -14.96 17.47
C VAL A 467 -15.45 -14.58 18.86
N ARG A 468 -16.73 -14.23 19.02
CA ARG A 468 -17.34 -13.96 20.34
C ARG A 468 -17.23 -15.17 21.26
N HIS A 469 -17.58 -16.36 20.77
CA HIS A 469 -17.44 -17.61 21.51
C HIS A 469 -16.00 -17.88 21.96
N LEU A 470 -15.02 -17.70 21.07
CA LEU A 470 -13.60 -17.89 21.40
C LEU A 470 -13.13 -16.88 22.46
N LYS A 471 -13.61 -15.64 22.41
CA LYS A 471 -13.36 -14.61 23.45
C LYS A 471 -14.07 -14.91 24.77
N GLY A 472 -15.11 -15.75 24.76
CA GLY A 472 -15.94 -16.06 25.93
C GLY A 472 -17.02 -15.02 26.20
N GLU A 473 -17.46 -14.33 25.15
CA GLU A 473 -18.53 -13.32 25.15
C GLU A 473 -19.90 -13.93 24.82
#